data_AF-A0A7V1Q3X8-F1
#
_entry.id   AF-A0A7V1Q3X8-F1
#
_cell.length_a   1.000
_cell.length_b   1.000
_cell.length_c   1.000
_cell.angle_alpha   90.00
_cell.angle_beta   90.00
_cell.angle_gamma   90.00
#
_symmetry.space_group_name_H-M   'P 1'
#
loop_
_entity.id
_entity.type
_entity.pdbx_description
1 polymer ?
#
loop_
_entity_poly.entity_id
_entity_poly.type
_entity_poly.pdbx_seq_one_letter_code
_entity_poly.pdbx_strand_id
1 'polypeptide(L)' 'MRTTKVWSFSLPEAMIRELERVAKEENRTKSEVVREALRRYIEARKWKKLQEEMATRAQQLGITTEADVEQLVDEVRV' A
#
# COMPACT_ATOMS: atom_id res chain seq x y z
N MET A 1 -5.73 -0.90 25.37
CA MET A 1 -4.27 -0.58 25.48
C MET A 1 -3.84 0.16 24.23
N ARG A 2 -3.07 1.25 24.33
CA ARG A 2 -2.49 1.90 23.13
C ARG A 2 -1.29 1.07 22.64
N THR A 3 -1.30 0.65 21.38
CA THR A 3 -0.25 -0.18 20.74
C THR A 3 0.74 0.64 19.91
N THR A 4 1.03 1.87 20.32
CA THR A 4 1.90 2.79 19.56
C THR A 4 3.25 2.96 20.25
N LYS A 5 4.35 2.78 19.51
CA LYS A 5 5.72 3.08 19.94
C LYS A 5 6.19 4.41 19.31
N VAL A 6 6.85 5.27 20.11
CA VAL A 6 7.43 6.53 19.62
C VAL A 6 8.69 6.23 18.81
N TRP A 7 8.83 6.90 17.66
CA TRP A 7 9.99 6.80 16.79
C TRP A 7 10.46 8.21 16.41
N SER A 8 11.75 8.49 16.56
CA SER A 8 12.39 9.77 16.23
C SER A 8 13.39 9.57 15.10
N PHE A 9 13.36 10.46 14.10
CA PHE A 9 14.25 10.44 12.95
C PHE A 9 14.40 11.86 12.39
N SER A 10 15.51 12.12 11.69
CA SER A 10 15.75 13.40 11.02
C SER A 10 15.26 13.36 9.57
N LEU A 11 14.74 14.48 9.08
CA LEU A 11 14.34 14.67 7.69
C LEU A 11 14.99 15.92 7.10
N PRO A 12 15.22 15.99 5.77
CA PRO A 12 15.63 17.21 5.12
C PRO A 12 14.66 18.35 5.41
N GLU A 13 15.17 19.56 5.67
CA GLU A 13 14.31 20.71 6.04
C GLU A 13 13.23 21.01 5.01
N ALA A 14 13.56 20.89 3.72
CA ALA A 14 12.59 21.12 2.63
C ALA A 14 11.38 20.17 2.74
N MET A 15 11.62 18.92 3.14
CA MET A 15 10.56 17.93 3.33
C MET A 15 9.70 18.26 4.56
N ILE A 16 10.30 18.78 5.64
CA ILE A 16 9.52 19.22 6.81
C ILE A 16 8.61 20.39 6.45
N ARG A 17 9.10 21.37 5.68
CA ARG A 17 8.30 22.51 5.21
C ARG A 17 7.12 22.07 4.36
N GLU A 18 7.34 21.11 3.47
CA GLU A 18 6.25 20.55 2.64
C GLU A 18 5.24 19.77 3.48
N LEU A 19 5.71 18.94 4.42
CA LEU A 19 4.85 18.21 5.35
C LEU A 19 3.97 19.14 6.18
N GLU A 20 4.53 20.25 6.67
CA GLU A 20 3.79 21.29 7.39
C GLU A 20 2.70 21.94 6.54
N ARG A 21 3.02 22.25 5.28
CA ARG A 21 2.06 22.81 4.33
C ARG A 21 0.88 21.85 4.10
N VAL A 22 1.17 20.59 3.77
CA VAL A 22 0.14 19.56 3.53
C VAL A 22 -0.71 19.33 4.78
N ALA A 23 -0.07 19.22 5.96
CA ALA A 23 -0.77 19.06 7.22
C ALA A 23 -1.74 20.24 7.49
N LYS A 24 -1.32 21.47 7.20
CA LYS A 24 -2.17 22.66 7.34
C LYS A 24 -3.34 22.66 6.35
N GLU A 25 -3.09 22.34 5.09
CA GLU A 25 -4.12 22.28 4.04
C GLU A 25 -5.18 21.23 4.33
N GLU A 26 -4.77 20.07 4.88
CA GLU A 26 -5.69 18.97 5.21
C GLU A 26 -6.30 19.08 6.62
N ASN A 27 -5.94 20.11 7.40
CA ASN A 27 -6.30 20.25 8.82
C ASN A 27 -5.95 19.00 9.66
N ARG A 28 -4.72 18.49 9.48
CA ARG A 28 -4.19 17.29 10.11
C ARG A 28 -2.87 17.58 10.83
N THR A 29 -2.45 16.67 11.70
CA THR A 29 -1.12 16.73 12.34
C THR A 29 -0.04 16.11 11.44
N LYS A 30 1.21 16.56 11.60
CA LYS A 30 2.39 15.97 10.91
C LYS A 30 2.44 14.45 11.07
N SER A 31 2.19 13.98 12.30
CA SER A 31 2.18 12.55 12.64
C SER A 31 1.07 11.76 11.96
N GLU A 32 -0.06 12.38 11.62
CA GLU A 32 -1.12 11.73 10.83
C GLU A 32 -0.73 11.58 9.38
N VAL A 33 -0.17 12.64 8.78
CA VAL A 33 0.30 12.62 7.40
C VAL A 33 1.43 11.58 7.23
N VAL A 34 2.41 11.57 8.14
CA VAL A 34 3.50 10.57 8.13
C VAL A 34 2.98 9.15 8.30
N ARG A 35 2.05 8.91 9.25
CA ARG A 35 1.47 7.57 9.44
C ARG A 35 0.70 7.10 8.22
N GLU A 36 -0.04 8.00 7.56
CA GLU A 36 -0.75 7.69 6.32
C GLU A 36 0.21 7.35 5.19
N ALA A 37 1.24 8.18 4.99
CA ALA A 37 2.26 7.94 3.96
C ALA A 37 2.97 6.60 4.17
N LEU A 38 3.35 6.26 5.42
CA LEU A 38 3.94 4.98 5.74
C LEU A 38 3.00 3.81 5.47
N ARG A 39 1.71 3.93 5.82
CA ARG A 39 0.71 2.89 5.55
C ARG A 39 0.60 2.63 4.05
N ARG A 40 0.41 3.68 3.25
CA ARG A 40 0.31 3.60 1.79
C ARG A 40 1.56 2.98 1.16
N TYR A 41 2.74 3.40 1.61
CA TYR A 41 4.00 2.85 1.11
C TYR A 41 4.13 1.34 1.40
N ILE A 42 3.79 0.91 2.61
CA ILE A 42 3.85 -0.51 2.99
C ILE A 42 2.81 -1.32 2.21
N GLU A 43 1.58 -0.83 2.09
CA GLU A 43 0.51 -1.49 1.33
C GLU A 43 0.85 -1.62 -0.15
N ALA A 44 1.35 -0.56 -0.79
CA ALA A 44 1.80 -0.61 -2.18
C ALA A 44 2.92 -1.64 -2.38
N ARG A 45 3.86 -1.75 -1.44
CA ARG A 45 4.92 -2.77 -1.49
C ARG A 45 4.37 -4.19 -1.33
N LYS A 46 3.40 -4.40 -0.43
CA LYS A 46 2.75 -5.70 -0.26
C LYS A 46 1.99 -6.10 -1.52
N TRP A 47 1.24 -5.15 -2.11
CA TRP A 47 0.48 -5.38 -3.32
C TRP A 47 1.38 -5.74 -4.50
N LYS A 48 2.47 -5.00 -4.70
CA LYS A 48 3.46 -5.32 -5.75
C LYS A 48 4.01 -6.73 -5.59
N LYS A 49 4.41 -7.11 -4.37
CA LYS A 49 4.91 -8.46 -4.09
C LYS A 49 3.86 -9.53 -4.39
N LEU A 50 2.62 -9.31 -3.97
CA LEU A 50 1.52 -10.22 -4.25
C LEU A 50 1.30 -10.38 -5.76
N GLN A 51 1.31 -9.29 -6.53
CA GLN A 51 1.16 -9.34 -7.98
C GLN A 51 2.28 -10.16 -8.64
N GLU A 52 3.53 -9.99 -8.23
CA GLU A 52 4.67 -10.76 -8.75
C GLU A 52 4.52 -12.27 -8.46
N GLU A 53 4.13 -12.62 -7.24
CA GLU A 53 3.89 -14.01 -6.82
C GLU A 53 2.70 -14.62 -7.59
N MET A 54 1.59 -13.89 -7.71
CA MET A 54 0.39 -14.34 -8.40
C MET A 54 0.60 -14.46 -9.91
N ALA A 55 1.36 -13.55 -10.54
CA ALA A 55 1.69 -13.66 -11.96
C ALA A 55 2.51 -14.92 -12.25
N THR A 56 3.48 -15.24 -11.39
CA THR A 56 4.26 -16.48 -11.50
C THR A 56 3.37 -17.71 -11.39
N ARG A 57 2.44 -17.71 -10.43
CA ARG A 57 1.49 -18.81 -10.23
C ARG A 57 0.50 -18.94 -11.38
N ALA A 58 -0.02 -17.83 -11.89
CA ALA A 58 -0.94 -17.79 -13.02
C ALA A 58 -0.30 -18.43 -14.27
N GLN A 59 0.96 -18.06 -14.57
CA GLN A 59 1.73 -18.68 -15.66
C GLN A 59 1.89 -20.19 -15.49
N GLN A 60 2.20 -20.67 -14.28
CA GLN A 60 2.31 -22.11 -14.00
C GLN A 60 0.99 -22.85 -14.15
N LEU A 61 -0.14 -22.18 -13.93
CA LEU A 61 -1.48 -22.74 -14.07
C LEU A 61 -2.08 -22.51 -15.47
N GLY A 62 -1.35 -21.88 -16.39
CA GLY A 62 -1.83 -21.57 -17.73
C GLY A 62 -2.86 -20.43 -17.80
N ILE A 63 -3.05 -19.68 -16.72
CA ILE A 63 -3.97 -18.53 -16.64
C ILE A 63 -3.26 -17.33 -17.25
N THR A 64 -3.67 -16.91 -18.44
CA THR A 64 -2.99 -15.84 -19.20
C THR A 64 -3.92 -14.75 -19.68
N THR A 65 -5.23 -15.02 -19.69
CA THR A 65 -6.26 -14.10 -20.17
C THR A 65 -7.29 -13.81 -19.09
N GLU A 66 -8.05 -12.74 -19.29
CA GLU A 66 -9.19 -12.40 -18.44
C GLU A 66 -10.29 -13.48 -18.51
N ALA A 67 -10.45 -14.15 -19.66
CA ALA A 67 -11.39 -15.26 -19.82
C ALA A 67 -11.03 -16.47 -18.95
N ASP A 68 -9.74 -16.80 -18.82
CA ASP A 68 -9.27 -17.89 -17.95
C ASP A 68 -9.62 -17.60 -16.48
N VAL A 69 -9.56 -16.33 -16.08
CA VAL A 69 -9.93 -15.89 -14.72
C VAL A 69 -11.43 -15.99 -14.51
N GLU A 70 -12.25 -15.54 -15.47
CA GLU A 70 -13.71 -15.59 -15.34
C GLU A 70 -14.22 -17.03 -15.23
N GLN A 71 -13.68 -17.94 -16.05
CA GLN A 71 -14.00 -19.37 -15.97
C GLN A 71 -13.72 -19.96 -14.58
N LEU A 72 -12.56 -19.64 -13.99
CA LEU A 72 -12.21 -20.09 -12.65
C LEU A 72 -13.11 -19.50 -11.56
N VAL A 73 -13.54 -18.24 -11.71
CA VAL A 73 -14.46 -17.60 -10.76
C VAL A 73 -15.84 -18.23 -10.85
N ASP A 74 -16.32 -18.50 -12.06
CA ASP A 74 -17.61 -19.16 -12.31
C ASP A 74 -17.63 -20.59 -11.76
N GLU A 75 -16.53 -21.33 -11.85
CA GLU A 75 -16.41 -22.67 -11.25
C GLU A 75 -16.55 -22.65 -9.71
N VAL A 76 -16.16 -21.56 -9.05
CA VAL A 76 -16.18 -21.42 -7.59
C VAL A 76 -17.47 -20.76 -7.08
N ARG A 77 -18.12 -19.92 -7.90
CA ARG A 77 -19.45 -19.37 -7.62
C ARG A 77 -20.53 -20.42 -7.90
N VAL A 78 -20.86 -21.22 -6.90
CA VAL A 78 -22.10 -22.03 -6.87
C VAL A 78 -23.26 -21.20 -6.33
#